data_AF-A0AAN5TB13-F1
#
_entry.id   AF-A0AAN5TB13-F1
#
_cell.length_a   1.000
_cell.length_b   1.000
_cell.length_c   1.000
_cell.angle_alpha   90.00
_cell.angle_beta   90.00
_cell.angle_gamma   90.00
#
_symmetry.space_group_name_H-M   'P 1'
#
loop_
_entity.id
_entity.type
_entity.pdbx_description
1 polymer ?
#
loop_
_entity_poly.entity_id
_entity_poly.type
_entity_poly.pdbx_seq_one_letter_code
_entity_poly.pdbx_strand_id
1 'polypeptide(L)'
;MFPSPPADIEEILIRCKDTNQYEEVAYEWYKYVAQIALFAASLDINSPLISFQNKSNYGVLIGLLSRMSRLMLSNIKLSSGALHGETTTILDRCINESAIKLIWLCKNYKENKFDVFKAKALWTEIKLKKEINQNIKKRKGNILPIEDRMLSSINKYLYESKLTEDQIQKLRHQMPNMADIIKSIGMNDLHYTVIMNIGSHSLHGTWVSLKRDYYTENESEVYLKDMSESYTHINQYISVSNYVIESLRYFFELIFQGGESKENFKRLLDDIKKEILNIWDLHEQKNN
;
A
#
# COMPACT_ATOMS: atom_id res chain seq x y z
N MET A 1 11.87 -10.31 16.33
CA MET A 1 12.02 -11.70 15.84
C MET A 1 11.62 -11.70 14.38
N PHE A 2 12.39 -12.37 13.52
CA PHE A 2 12.01 -12.52 12.11
C PHE A 2 10.77 -13.42 12.02
N PRO A 3 9.75 -13.10 11.21
CA PRO A 3 8.56 -13.94 11.11
C PRO A 3 8.92 -15.32 10.57
N SER A 4 8.31 -16.37 11.12
CA SER A 4 8.40 -17.71 10.57
C SER A 4 7.49 -17.84 9.35
N PRO A 5 7.87 -18.63 8.33
CA PRO A 5 6.96 -18.97 7.23
C PRO A 5 5.68 -19.63 7.78
N PRO A 6 4.57 -19.62 7.03
CA PRO A 6 3.33 -20.23 7.51
C PRO A 6 3.54 -21.71 7.84
N ALA A 7 2.97 -22.15 8.95
CA ALA A 7 2.99 -23.55 9.36
C ALA A 7 2.03 -24.37 8.51
N ASP A 8 2.27 -25.68 8.44
CA ASP A 8 1.34 -26.66 7.87
C ASP A 8 0.96 -26.41 6.38
N ILE A 9 1.76 -25.62 5.64
CA ILE A 9 1.52 -25.30 4.23
C ILE A 9 1.38 -26.57 3.37
N GLU A 10 2.15 -27.61 3.66
CA GLU A 10 2.05 -28.87 2.92
C GLU A 10 0.69 -29.55 3.12
N GLU A 11 0.18 -29.57 4.34
CA GLU A 11 -1.14 -30.12 4.66
C GLU A 11 -2.25 -29.29 4.02
N ILE A 12 -2.16 -27.96 4.13
CA ILE A 12 -3.09 -27.04 3.47
C ILE A 12 -3.07 -27.27 1.95
N LEU A 13 -1.91 -27.38 1.33
CA LEU A 13 -1.77 -27.62 -0.11
C LEU A 13 -2.37 -28.97 -0.55
N ILE A 14 -2.22 -30.03 0.26
CA ILE A 14 -2.88 -31.32 -0.01
C ILE A 14 -4.39 -31.13 -0.01
N ARG A 15 -4.95 -30.51 1.04
CA ARG A 15 -6.39 -30.21 1.11
C ARG A 15 -6.85 -29.35 -0.07
N CYS A 16 -6.11 -28.30 -0.43
CA CYS A 16 -6.42 -27.43 -1.57
C CYS A 16 -6.46 -28.19 -2.90
N LYS A 17 -5.57 -29.17 -3.10
CA LYS A 17 -5.56 -30.00 -4.31
C LYS A 17 -6.78 -30.92 -4.39
N ASP A 18 -7.25 -31.41 -3.24
CA ASP A 18 -8.42 -32.27 -3.13
C ASP A 18 -9.74 -31.49 -3.32
N THR A 19 -9.84 -30.28 -2.75
CA THR A 19 -11.04 -29.43 -2.82
C THR A 19 -11.07 -28.47 -4.01
N ASN A 20 -9.94 -28.29 -4.69
CA ASN A 20 -9.70 -27.28 -5.72
C ASN A 20 -9.92 -25.83 -5.23
N GLN A 21 -9.67 -25.57 -3.95
CA GLN A 21 -9.80 -24.25 -3.31
C GLN A 21 -8.43 -23.84 -2.76
N TYR A 22 -7.81 -22.82 -3.36
CA TYR A 22 -6.44 -22.37 -3.04
C TYR A 22 -6.42 -21.05 -2.25
N GLU A 23 -7.59 -20.51 -1.90
CA GLU A 23 -7.75 -19.27 -1.16
C GLU A 23 -7.07 -19.35 0.21
N GLU A 24 -7.16 -20.51 0.88
CA GLU A 24 -6.59 -20.73 2.20
C GLU A 24 -5.06 -20.64 2.19
N VAL A 25 -4.40 -21.32 1.23
CA VAL A 25 -2.95 -21.24 1.11
C VAL A 25 -2.49 -19.83 0.69
N ALA A 26 -3.24 -19.16 -0.20
CA ALA A 26 -2.94 -17.79 -0.60
C ALA A 26 -3.10 -16.80 0.57
N TYR A 27 -4.11 -16.99 1.42
CA TYR A 27 -4.35 -16.22 2.63
C TYR A 27 -3.18 -16.32 3.63
N GLU A 28 -2.65 -17.52 3.83
CA GLU A 28 -1.51 -17.75 4.74
C GLU A 28 -0.23 -17.08 4.22
N TRP A 29 0.05 -17.14 2.92
CA TRP A 29 1.17 -16.40 2.33
C TRP A 29 0.98 -14.89 2.40
N TYR A 30 -0.24 -14.40 2.17
CA TYR A 30 -0.57 -12.98 2.30
C TYR A 30 -0.29 -12.46 3.73
N LYS A 31 -0.66 -13.25 4.75
CA LYS A 31 -0.33 -12.99 6.16
C LYS A 31 1.17 -12.92 6.40
N TYR A 32 1.91 -13.88 5.87
CA TYR A 32 3.37 -13.91 6.04
C TYR A 32 4.05 -12.70 5.39
N VAL A 33 3.66 -12.33 4.17
CA VAL A 33 4.18 -11.13 3.49
C VAL A 33 3.87 -9.86 4.30
N ALA A 34 2.67 -9.75 4.87
CA ALA A 34 2.32 -8.63 5.74
C ALA A 34 3.23 -8.54 6.98
N GLN A 35 3.61 -9.67 7.56
CA GLN A 35 4.53 -9.72 8.70
C GLN A 35 5.97 -9.36 8.30
N ILE A 36 6.43 -9.77 7.12
CA ILE A 36 7.75 -9.35 6.59
C ILE A 36 7.78 -7.84 6.36
N ALA A 37 6.72 -7.27 5.80
CA ALA A 37 6.60 -5.82 5.65
C ALA A 37 6.65 -5.08 6.99
N LEU A 38 6.03 -5.64 8.04
CA LEU A 38 6.11 -5.09 9.39
C LEU A 38 7.52 -5.19 9.97
N PHE A 39 8.18 -6.34 9.79
CA PHE A 39 9.55 -6.54 10.22
C PHE A 39 10.49 -5.54 9.55
N ALA A 40 10.39 -5.37 8.22
CA ALA A 40 11.19 -4.41 7.47
C ALA A 40 10.97 -2.96 7.96
N ALA A 41 9.72 -2.59 8.27
CA ALA A 41 9.39 -1.29 8.84
C ALA A 41 9.94 -1.07 10.26
N SER A 42 10.31 -2.14 10.98
CA SER A 42 10.84 -2.10 12.35
C SER A 42 12.36 -2.06 12.45
N LEU A 43 13.06 -2.11 11.31
CA LEU A 43 14.52 -2.04 11.31
C LEU A 43 15.00 -0.67 11.83
N ASP A 44 15.99 -0.69 12.72
CA ASP A 44 16.61 0.51 13.24
C ASP A 44 17.61 1.07 12.21
N ILE A 45 17.41 2.31 11.79
CA ILE A 45 18.32 3.02 10.88
C ILE A 45 19.77 3.07 11.38
N ASN A 46 19.99 2.96 12.71
CA ASN A 46 21.33 2.96 13.29
C ASN A 46 21.99 1.56 13.29
N SER A 47 21.33 0.54 12.74
CA SER A 47 21.91 -0.79 12.55
C SER A 47 23.18 -0.69 11.70
N PRO A 48 24.28 -1.40 12.05
CA PRO A 48 25.53 -1.35 11.30
C PRO A 48 25.41 -1.87 9.86
N LEU A 49 24.33 -2.62 9.55
CA LEU A 49 24.07 -3.13 8.20
C LEU A 49 23.42 -2.09 7.28
N ILE A 50 22.83 -1.02 7.82
CA ILE A 50 22.06 -0.02 7.07
C ILE A 50 22.96 1.16 6.68
N SER A 51 23.08 1.44 5.37
CA SER A 51 23.78 2.62 4.82
C SER A 51 22.96 3.89 4.85
N PHE A 52 21.64 3.78 4.96
CA PHE A 52 20.75 4.91 4.71
C PHE A 52 20.82 5.93 5.85
N GLN A 53 21.27 7.16 5.57
CA GLN A 53 21.56 8.14 6.63
C GLN A 53 20.43 9.15 6.87
N ASN A 54 19.61 9.43 5.86
CA ASN A 54 18.59 10.48 5.96
C ASN A 54 17.37 10.00 6.76
N LYS A 55 17.35 10.28 8.07
CA LYS A 55 16.28 9.87 8.99
C LYS A 55 14.87 10.28 8.53
N SER A 56 14.71 11.46 7.94
CA SER A 56 13.40 11.94 7.46
C SER A 56 12.90 11.08 6.29
N ASN A 57 13.78 10.82 5.32
CA ASN A 57 13.45 9.98 4.15
C ASN A 57 13.24 8.52 4.56
N TYR A 58 14.03 8.01 5.51
CA TYR A 58 13.86 6.67 6.06
C TYR A 58 12.48 6.51 6.71
N GLY A 59 12.03 7.52 7.45
CA GLY A 59 10.68 7.59 8.02
C GLY A 59 9.57 7.43 6.98
N VAL A 60 9.74 8.01 5.77
CA VAL A 60 8.80 7.81 4.65
C VAL A 60 8.79 6.35 4.20
N LEU A 61 9.95 5.73 4.05
CA LEU A 61 10.08 4.34 3.60
C LEU A 61 9.40 3.36 4.57
N ILE A 62 9.77 3.42 5.86
CA ILE A 62 9.19 2.54 6.88
C ILE A 62 7.72 2.86 7.15
N GLY A 63 7.30 4.11 6.97
CA GLY A 63 5.90 4.53 7.06
C GLY A 63 5.04 3.88 5.97
N LEU A 64 5.52 3.82 4.72
CA LEU A 64 4.85 3.12 3.62
C LEU A 64 4.79 1.61 3.86
N LEU A 65 5.89 0.98 4.32
CA LEU A 65 5.92 -0.43 4.69
C LEU A 65 4.95 -0.78 5.82
N SER A 66 4.96 0.01 6.89
CA SER A 66 4.04 -0.16 8.03
C SER A 66 2.59 0.02 7.59
N ARG A 67 2.31 1.00 6.72
CA ARG A 67 0.98 1.19 6.13
C ARG A 67 0.53 -0.04 5.34
N MET A 68 1.35 -0.56 4.45
CA MET A 68 1.01 -1.77 3.67
C MET A 68 0.71 -2.94 4.60
N SER A 69 1.61 -3.22 5.54
CA SER A 69 1.43 -4.32 6.50
C SER A 69 0.13 -4.18 7.31
N ARG A 70 -0.15 -3.00 7.89
CA ARG A 70 -1.37 -2.77 8.68
C ARG A 70 -2.64 -2.95 7.86
N LEU A 71 -2.64 -2.51 6.61
CA LEU A 71 -3.78 -2.70 5.71
C LEU A 71 -3.95 -4.18 5.34
N MET A 72 -2.87 -4.90 5.04
CA MET A 72 -2.93 -6.35 4.78
C MET A 72 -3.43 -7.12 6.01
N LEU A 73 -2.92 -6.82 7.20
CA LEU A 73 -3.40 -7.42 8.45
C LEU A 73 -4.87 -7.08 8.75
N SER A 74 -5.36 -5.93 8.28
CA SER A 74 -6.78 -5.58 8.37
C SER A 74 -7.60 -6.39 7.36
N ASN A 75 -7.11 -6.54 6.13
CA ASN A 75 -7.72 -7.41 5.12
C ASN A 75 -7.87 -8.84 5.61
N ILE A 76 -6.86 -9.41 6.27
CA ILE A 76 -6.91 -10.77 6.85
C ILE A 76 -8.07 -10.95 7.83
N LYS A 77 -8.39 -9.91 8.61
CA LYS A 77 -9.52 -9.95 9.54
C LYS A 77 -10.86 -9.83 8.83
N LEU A 78 -10.92 -8.99 7.80
CA LEU A 78 -12.13 -8.80 7.00
C LEU A 78 -12.42 -10.01 6.11
N SER A 79 -11.40 -10.57 5.47
CA SER A 79 -11.50 -11.69 4.56
C SER A 79 -11.55 -13.05 5.26
N SER A 80 -11.84 -13.07 6.56
CA SER A 80 -12.08 -14.33 7.29
C SER A 80 -13.29 -15.04 6.68
N GLY A 81 -13.13 -16.32 6.33
CA GLY A 81 -14.14 -17.05 5.57
C GLY A 81 -14.30 -16.58 4.12
N ALA A 82 -13.30 -15.87 3.58
CA ALA A 82 -13.29 -15.29 2.23
C ALA A 82 -14.44 -14.29 1.96
N LEU A 83 -14.94 -13.59 2.97
CA LEU A 83 -16.00 -12.58 2.84
C LEU A 83 -15.46 -11.15 2.66
N HIS A 84 -16.37 -10.20 2.41
CA HIS A 84 -16.08 -8.77 2.32
C HIS A 84 -15.14 -8.39 1.16
N GLY A 85 -15.23 -9.11 0.03
CA GLY A 85 -14.41 -8.90 -1.17
C GLY A 85 -14.43 -7.47 -1.71
N GLU A 86 -15.56 -6.76 -1.58
CA GLU A 86 -15.75 -5.38 -1.97
C GLU A 86 -14.94 -4.42 -1.09
N THR A 87 -14.91 -4.69 0.22
CA THR A 87 -14.19 -3.89 1.20
C THR A 87 -12.69 -4.18 1.13
N THR A 88 -12.28 -5.44 0.94
CA THR A 88 -10.87 -5.79 0.79
C THR A 88 -10.27 -5.18 -0.48
N THR A 89 -11.05 -5.05 -1.56
CA THR A 89 -10.61 -4.37 -2.79
C THR A 89 -10.26 -2.89 -2.55
N ILE A 90 -10.98 -2.19 -1.67
CA ILE A 90 -10.68 -0.80 -1.28
C ILE A 90 -9.30 -0.72 -0.62
N LEU A 91 -9.00 -1.68 0.27
CA LEU A 91 -7.75 -1.74 0.99
C LEU A 91 -6.60 -2.19 0.08
N ASP A 92 -6.83 -3.15 -0.81
CA ASP A 92 -5.87 -3.59 -1.83
C ASP A 92 -5.40 -2.43 -2.69
N ARG A 93 -6.33 -1.58 -3.12
CA ARG A 93 -6.01 -0.38 -3.89
C ARG A 93 -5.10 0.57 -3.11
N CYS A 94 -5.33 0.72 -1.81
CA CYS A 94 -4.48 1.53 -0.91
C CYS A 94 -3.09 0.90 -0.67
N ILE A 95 -3.02 -0.43 -0.56
CA ILE A 95 -1.77 -1.18 -0.40
C ILE A 95 -0.92 -1.03 -1.66
N ASN A 96 -1.51 -1.31 -2.83
CA ASN A 96 -0.85 -1.20 -4.12
C ASN A 96 -0.31 0.22 -4.38
N GLU A 97 -1.06 1.26 -4.01
CA GLU A 97 -0.55 2.64 -4.13
C GLU A 97 0.69 2.88 -3.28
N SER A 98 0.70 2.32 -2.07
CA SER A 98 1.81 2.45 -1.13
C SER A 98 3.04 1.69 -1.64
N ALA A 99 2.85 0.50 -2.21
CA ALA A 99 3.90 -0.29 -2.83
C ALA A 99 4.51 0.44 -4.04
N ILE A 100 3.67 0.95 -4.94
CA ILE A 100 4.11 1.70 -6.14
C ILE A 100 4.90 2.95 -5.74
N LYS A 101 4.40 3.72 -4.75
CA LYS A 101 5.11 4.89 -4.21
C LYS A 101 6.46 4.51 -3.60
N LEU A 102 6.53 3.41 -2.85
CA LEU A 102 7.77 2.93 -2.25
C LEU A 102 8.79 2.55 -3.33
N ILE A 103 8.38 1.76 -4.32
CA ILE A 103 9.21 1.37 -5.47
C ILE A 103 9.72 2.63 -6.19
N TRP A 104 8.85 3.62 -6.43
CA TRP A 104 9.23 4.86 -7.11
C TRP A 104 10.26 5.71 -6.34
N LEU A 105 10.12 5.78 -5.01
CA LEU A 105 11.07 6.47 -4.14
C LEU A 105 12.44 5.78 -4.13
N CYS A 106 12.45 4.45 -4.12
CA CYS A 106 13.67 3.66 -4.07
C CYS A 106 14.38 3.54 -5.42
N LYS A 107 13.63 3.34 -6.51
CA LYS A 107 14.19 3.16 -7.85
C LYS A 107 14.86 4.43 -8.33
N ASN A 108 16.12 4.32 -8.76
CA ASN A 108 16.94 5.47 -9.15
C ASN A 108 16.90 6.57 -8.09
N TYR A 109 17.25 6.20 -6.85
CA TYR A 109 17.20 7.06 -5.67
C TYR A 109 17.80 8.44 -5.95
N LYS A 110 17.03 9.47 -5.62
CA LYS A 110 17.45 10.88 -5.60
C LYS A 110 16.76 11.55 -4.43
N GLU A 111 17.49 12.27 -3.59
CA GLU A 111 16.93 12.90 -2.38
C GLU A 111 15.72 13.78 -2.68
N ASN A 112 15.78 14.55 -3.78
CA ASN A 112 14.68 15.43 -4.20
C ASN A 112 13.34 14.69 -4.41
N LYS A 113 13.32 13.38 -4.72
CA LYS A 113 12.05 12.64 -4.84
C LYS A 113 11.26 12.64 -3.53
N PHE A 114 11.95 12.57 -2.39
CA PHE A 114 11.32 12.58 -1.07
C PHE A 114 10.81 13.98 -0.73
N ASP A 115 11.54 15.03 -1.10
CA ASP A 115 11.08 16.40 -0.91
C ASP A 115 9.87 16.72 -1.77
N VAL A 116 9.84 16.26 -3.02
CA VAL A 116 8.67 16.34 -3.90
C VAL A 116 7.47 15.58 -3.30
N PHE A 117 7.70 14.37 -2.79
CA PHE A 117 6.66 13.57 -2.13
C PHE A 117 6.08 14.30 -0.89
N LYS A 118 6.93 14.78 0.02
CA LYS A 118 6.53 15.55 1.20
C LYS A 118 5.82 16.86 0.83
N ALA A 119 6.36 17.60 -0.14
CA ALA A 119 5.78 18.87 -0.59
C ALA A 119 4.37 18.67 -1.17
N LYS A 120 4.14 17.61 -1.95
CA LYS A 120 2.81 17.30 -2.47
C LYS A 120 1.80 17.08 -1.35
N ALA A 121 2.18 16.35 -0.30
CA ALA A 121 1.32 16.08 0.86
C ALA A 121 1.05 17.34 1.69
N LEU A 122 2.07 18.14 1.98
CA LEU A 122 1.97 19.34 2.83
C LEU A 122 1.23 20.50 2.16
N TRP A 123 1.04 20.46 0.83
CA TRP A 123 0.33 21.54 0.14
C TRP A 123 -1.11 21.72 0.62
N THR A 124 -1.80 20.62 0.93
CA THR A 124 -3.17 20.68 1.49
C THR A 124 -3.16 21.32 2.88
N GLU A 125 -2.16 21.00 3.70
CA GLU A 125 -1.98 21.60 5.03
C GLU A 125 -1.75 23.12 4.94
N ILE A 126 -0.96 23.59 3.97
CA ILE A 126 -0.74 25.03 3.73
C ILE A 126 -2.04 25.73 3.31
N LYS A 127 -2.87 25.09 2.48
CA LYS A 127 -4.18 25.64 2.10
C LYS A 127 -5.08 25.79 3.32
N LEU A 128 -5.20 24.73 4.13
CA LEU A 128 -6.00 24.74 5.35
C LEU A 128 -5.49 25.81 6.33
N LYS A 129 -4.18 25.91 6.53
CA LYS A 129 -3.55 26.97 7.34
C LYS A 129 -3.96 28.37 6.86
N LYS A 130 -3.97 28.62 5.55
CA LYS A 130 -4.39 29.91 4.99
C LYS A 130 -5.86 30.20 5.27
N GLU A 131 -6.74 29.23 5.09
CA GLU A 131 -8.18 29.37 5.36
C GLU A 131 -8.46 29.64 6.85
N ILE A 132 -7.82 28.90 7.75
CA ILE A 132 -7.93 29.12 9.20
C ILE A 132 -7.49 30.55 9.56
N ASN A 133 -6.33 30.99 9.06
CA ASN A 133 -5.84 32.34 9.33
C ASN A 133 -6.76 33.45 8.78
N GLN A 134 -7.39 33.22 7.62
CA GLN A 134 -8.39 34.15 7.09
C GLN A 134 -9.63 34.21 7.99
N ASN A 135 -10.09 33.09 8.52
CA ASN A 135 -11.23 33.04 9.43
C ASN A 135 -10.94 33.73 10.77
N ILE A 136 -9.75 33.54 11.33
CA ILE A 136 -9.30 34.26 12.53
C ILE A 136 -9.29 35.78 12.28
N LYS A 137 -8.76 36.23 11.13
CA LYS A 137 -8.78 37.65 10.74
C LYS A 137 -10.20 38.20 10.63
N LYS A 138 -11.13 37.46 10.01
CA LYS A 138 -12.55 37.85 9.92
C LYS A 138 -13.20 38.01 11.29
N ARG A 139 -12.77 37.23 12.29
CA ARG A 139 -13.19 37.34 13.69
C ARG A 139 -12.32 38.28 14.53
N LYS A 140 -11.65 39.25 13.90
CA LYS A 140 -10.81 40.27 14.56
C LYS A 140 -9.74 39.68 15.50
N GLY A 141 -9.17 38.54 15.12
CA GLY A 141 -8.12 37.87 15.89
C GLY A 141 -8.63 36.87 16.93
N ASN A 142 -9.94 36.65 17.08
CA ASN A 142 -10.46 35.63 17.98
C ASN A 142 -10.18 34.21 17.42
N ILE A 143 -9.25 33.51 18.06
CA ILE A 143 -8.82 32.15 17.72
C ILE A 143 -9.71 31.14 18.44
N LEU A 144 -10.30 30.21 17.69
CA LEU A 144 -11.07 29.12 18.29
C LEU A 144 -10.13 27.98 18.76
N PRO A 145 -10.46 27.25 19.83
CA PRO A 145 -9.61 26.16 20.33
C PRO A 145 -9.30 25.07 19.30
N ILE A 146 -10.25 24.77 18.38
CA ILE A 146 -10.01 23.81 17.30
C ILE A 146 -9.01 24.33 16.28
N GLU A 147 -9.02 25.63 15.99
CA GLU A 147 -8.10 26.26 15.05
C GLU A 147 -6.68 26.28 15.59
N ASP A 148 -6.52 26.58 16.88
CA ASP A 148 -5.21 26.52 17.54
C ASP A 148 -4.60 25.10 17.50
N ARG A 149 -5.42 24.07 17.77
CA ARG A 149 -4.99 22.67 17.64
C ARG A 149 -4.62 22.30 16.21
N MET A 150 -5.42 22.72 15.23
CA MET A 150 -5.13 22.46 13.81
C MET A 150 -3.84 23.16 13.37
N LEU A 151 -3.67 24.45 13.68
CA LEU A 151 -2.47 25.21 13.35
C LEU A 151 -1.22 24.61 14.02
N SER A 152 -1.32 24.19 15.28
CA SER A 152 -0.24 23.50 15.98
C SER A 152 0.17 22.21 15.26
N SER A 153 -0.80 21.43 14.78
CA SER A 153 -0.53 20.19 14.05
C SER A 153 0.12 20.45 12.68
N ILE A 154 -0.40 21.43 11.94
CA ILE A 154 0.18 21.84 10.64
C ILE A 154 1.61 22.34 10.81
N ASN A 155 1.85 23.24 11.77
CA ASN A 155 3.17 23.81 12.01
C ASN A 155 4.18 22.74 12.45
N LYS A 156 3.75 21.73 13.21
CA LYS A 156 4.58 20.57 13.55
C LYS A 156 5.03 19.81 12.30
N TYR A 157 4.12 19.47 11.39
CA TYR A 157 4.48 18.77 10.15
C TYR A 157 5.37 19.60 9.23
N LEU A 158 5.12 20.92 9.12
CA LEU A 158 5.99 21.82 8.37
C LEU A 158 7.42 21.82 8.95
N TYR A 159 7.54 21.93 10.27
CA TYR A 159 8.83 21.88 10.96
C TYR A 159 9.56 20.54 10.74
N GLU A 160 8.89 19.42 10.96
CA GLU A 160 9.46 18.07 10.82
C GLU A 160 9.86 17.75 9.37
N SER A 161 9.17 18.31 8.39
CA SER A 161 9.47 18.10 6.96
C SER A 161 10.80 18.69 6.52
N LYS A 162 11.30 19.70 7.26
CA LYS A 162 12.45 20.55 6.92
C LYS A 162 12.30 21.32 5.60
N LEU A 163 11.06 21.53 5.14
CA LEU A 163 10.76 22.31 3.94
C LEU A 163 10.11 23.64 4.32
N THR A 164 10.52 24.72 3.65
CA THR A 164 9.83 26.02 3.75
C THR A 164 8.55 26.02 2.92
N GLU A 165 7.61 26.91 3.24
CA GLU A 165 6.37 27.06 2.45
C GLU A 165 6.67 27.39 0.96
N ASP A 166 7.71 28.17 0.70
CA ASP A 166 8.17 28.49 -0.66
C ASP A 166 8.72 27.28 -1.40
N GLN A 167 9.51 26.43 -0.72
CA GLN A 167 9.98 25.17 -1.29
C GLN A 167 8.80 24.24 -1.59
N ILE A 168 7.85 24.11 -0.67
CA ILE A 168 6.65 23.31 -0.87
C ILE A 168 5.86 23.81 -2.09
N GLN A 169 5.72 25.13 -2.23
CA GLN A 169 5.02 25.73 -3.36
C GLN A 169 5.69 25.44 -4.71
N LYS A 170 7.01 25.38 -4.76
CA LYS A 170 7.77 25.05 -5.97
C LYS A 170 7.73 23.56 -6.28
N LEU A 171 7.97 22.72 -5.27
CA LEU A 171 8.14 21.27 -5.43
C LEU A 171 6.83 20.51 -5.65
N ARG A 172 5.70 20.99 -5.12
CA ARG A 172 4.40 20.27 -5.22
C ARG A 172 3.97 19.96 -6.66
N HIS A 173 4.41 20.77 -7.62
CA HIS A 173 4.07 20.64 -9.04
C HIS A 173 4.98 19.65 -9.78
N GLN A 174 6.09 19.24 -9.16
CA GLN A 174 7.05 18.30 -9.72
C GLN A 174 6.68 16.84 -9.42
N MET A 175 5.69 16.59 -8.55
CA MET A 175 5.21 15.24 -8.28
C MET A 175 4.51 14.71 -9.53
N PRO A 176 5.03 13.65 -10.17
CA PRO A 176 4.37 13.07 -11.34
C PRO A 176 3.00 12.52 -10.93
N ASN A 177 2.08 12.43 -11.89
CA ASN A 177 0.82 11.71 -11.66
C ASN A 177 1.11 10.20 -11.54
N MET A 178 0.13 9.41 -11.10
CA MET A 178 0.38 7.99 -10.87
C MET A 178 0.69 7.21 -12.16
N ALA A 179 0.10 7.59 -13.30
CA ALA A 179 0.41 6.94 -14.57
C ALA A 179 1.89 7.10 -14.92
N ASP A 180 2.44 8.30 -14.76
CA ASP A 180 3.86 8.59 -14.96
C ASP A 180 4.75 7.85 -13.96
N ILE A 181 4.31 7.75 -12.70
CA ILE A 181 5.01 6.97 -11.67
C ILE A 181 5.10 5.50 -12.09
N ILE A 182 3.99 4.88 -12.48
CA ILE A 182 3.93 3.47 -12.90
C ILE A 182 4.84 3.23 -14.12
N LYS A 183 4.79 4.11 -15.12
CA LYS A 183 5.70 4.05 -16.27
C LYS A 183 7.17 4.14 -15.86
N SER A 184 7.50 5.08 -14.97
CA SER A 184 8.88 5.29 -14.51
C SER A 184 9.46 4.10 -13.72
N ILE A 185 8.59 3.26 -13.14
CA ILE A 185 9.00 2.03 -12.46
C ILE A 185 9.06 0.80 -13.38
N GLY A 186 8.79 0.96 -14.67
CA GLY A 186 8.91 -0.09 -15.69
C GLY A 186 7.63 -0.90 -15.88
N MET A 187 6.50 -0.43 -15.35
CA MET A 187 5.18 -1.03 -15.58
C MET A 187 4.48 -0.34 -16.75
N ASN A 188 3.58 -1.05 -17.43
CA ASN A 188 2.89 -0.56 -18.63
C ASN A 188 1.50 0.03 -18.33
N ASP A 189 0.81 0.52 -19.37
CA ASP A 189 -0.52 1.13 -19.26
C ASP A 189 -1.60 0.15 -18.75
N LEU A 190 -1.42 -1.16 -18.98
CA LEU A 190 -2.32 -2.18 -18.44
C LEU A 190 -2.23 -2.23 -16.91
N HIS A 191 -1.03 -2.14 -16.33
CA HIS A 191 -0.86 -2.09 -14.89
C HIS A 191 -1.55 -0.86 -14.29
N TYR A 192 -1.38 0.32 -14.92
CA TYR A 192 -2.10 1.51 -14.48
C TYR A 192 -3.62 1.30 -14.56
N THR A 193 -4.12 0.75 -15.66
CA THR A 193 -5.55 0.56 -15.85
C THR A 193 -6.14 -0.40 -14.80
N VAL A 194 -5.53 -1.57 -14.60
CA VAL A 194 -6.04 -2.58 -13.67
C VAL A 194 -5.90 -2.12 -12.22
N ILE A 195 -4.70 -1.70 -11.81
CA ILE A 195 -4.43 -1.36 -10.42
C ILE A 195 -5.10 -0.04 -10.04
N MET A 196 -4.96 0.98 -10.88
CA MET A 196 -5.36 2.35 -10.52
C MET A 196 -6.79 2.64 -10.92
N ASN A 197 -7.12 2.51 -12.21
CA ASN A 197 -8.44 2.93 -12.71
C ASN A 197 -9.53 1.95 -12.25
N ILE A 198 -9.39 0.66 -12.57
CA ILE A 198 -10.38 -0.36 -12.19
C ILE A 198 -10.43 -0.52 -10.67
N GLY A 199 -9.28 -0.58 -9.99
CA GLY A 199 -9.23 -0.63 -8.53
C GLY A 199 -9.85 0.59 -7.83
N SER A 200 -9.90 1.76 -8.48
CA SER A 200 -10.56 2.95 -7.92
C SER A 200 -12.09 2.89 -7.97
N HIS A 201 -12.68 1.97 -8.73
CA HIS A 201 -14.14 1.81 -8.77
C HIS A 201 -14.72 1.56 -7.39
N SER A 202 -14.10 0.67 -6.62
CA SER A 202 -14.50 0.37 -5.25
C SER A 202 -14.25 1.54 -4.28
N LEU A 203 -13.22 2.37 -4.53
CA LEU A 203 -12.95 3.56 -3.70
C LEU A 203 -13.99 4.67 -3.91
N HIS A 204 -14.48 4.83 -5.13
CA HIS A 204 -15.31 5.95 -5.52
C HIS A 204 -16.80 5.60 -5.65
N GLY A 205 -17.17 4.32 -5.47
CA GLY A 205 -18.54 3.86 -5.65
C GLY A 205 -19.03 4.12 -7.08
N THR A 206 -18.18 3.85 -8.08
CA THR A 206 -18.60 4.04 -9.48
C THR A 206 -19.72 3.06 -9.83
N TRP A 207 -20.48 3.36 -10.89
CA TRP A 207 -21.58 2.50 -11.33
C TRP A 207 -21.18 1.03 -11.50
N VAL A 208 -19.98 0.76 -12.04
CA VAL A 208 -19.45 -0.62 -12.19
C VAL A 208 -19.29 -1.32 -10.85
N SER A 209 -18.73 -0.66 -9.82
CA SER A 209 -18.61 -1.27 -8.49
C SER A 209 -19.97 -1.40 -7.81
N LEU A 210 -20.86 -0.41 -7.92
CA LEU A 210 -22.21 -0.49 -7.37
C LEU A 210 -22.98 -1.68 -7.93
N LYS A 211 -22.97 -1.86 -9.26
CA LYS A 211 -23.63 -2.96 -9.95
C LYS A 211 -22.97 -4.31 -9.67
N ARG A 212 -21.65 -4.35 -9.53
CA ARG A 212 -20.90 -5.58 -9.25
C ARG A 212 -21.10 -6.05 -7.81
N ASP A 213 -21.05 -5.13 -6.84
CA ASP A 213 -20.85 -5.49 -5.43
C ASP A 213 -22.08 -5.21 -4.54
N TYR A 214 -22.95 -4.27 -4.91
CA TYR A 214 -23.94 -3.73 -3.95
C TYR A 214 -25.39 -3.99 -4.35
N TYR A 215 -25.70 -4.07 -5.64
CA TYR A 215 -27.06 -4.34 -6.10
C TYR A 215 -27.08 -5.22 -7.33
N THR A 216 -28.21 -5.87 -7.56
CA THR A 216 -28.52 -6.59 -8.80
C THR A 216 -29.93 -6.20 -9.25
N GLU A 217 -30.27 -6.53 -10.49
CA GLU A 217 -31.60 -6.26 -11.03
C GLU A 217 -32.05 -7.40 -11.95
N ASN A 218 -33.35 -7.64 -11.99
CA ASN A 218 -34.03 -8.46 -12.99
C ASN A 218 -34.94 -7.57 -13.85
N GLU A 219 -35.79 -8.16 -14.71
CA GLU A 219 -36.66 -7.40 -15.62
C GLU A 219 -37.62 -6.42 -14.92
N SER A 220 -37.91 -6.61 -13.62
CA SER A 220 -38.94 -5.88 -12.89
C SER A 220 -38.50 -5.27 -11.57
N GLU A 221 -37.36 -5.71 -11.00
CA GLU A 221 -36.95 -5.39 -9.64
C GLU A 221 -35.46 -5.10 -9.53
N VAL A 222 -35.12 -4.19 -8.61
CA VAL A 222 -33.75 -3.89 -8.19
C VAL A 222 -33.64 -4.22 -6.71
N TYR A 223 -32.63 -5.01 -6.33
CA TYR A 223 -32.44 -5.43 -4.95
C TYR A 223 -30.96 -5.39 -4.55
N LEU A 224 -30.72 -5.19 -3.25
CA LEU A 224 -29.39 -5.17 -2.67
C LEU A 224 -28.82 -6.59 -2.63
N LYS A 225 -27.52 -6.72 -2.85
CA LYS A 225 -26.81 -7.98 -2.62
C LYS A 225 -26.58 -8.20 -1.14
N ASP A 226 -26.63 -9.46 -0.71
CA ASP A 226 -26.24 -9.81 0.66
C ASP A 226 -24.72 -9.66 0.82
N MET A 227 -24.28 -9.22 2.01
CA MET A 227 -22.86 -9.20 2.36
C MET A 227 -22.22 -10.59 2.29
N SER A 228 -22.99 -11.67 2.46
CA SER A 228 -22.50 -13.05 2.30
C SER A 228 -22.17 -13.43 0.86
N GLU A 229 -22.54 -12.63 -0.14
CA GLU A 229 -22.30 -12.91 -1.56
C GLU A 229 -21.03 -12.26 -2.10
N SER A 230 -20.32 -11.49 -1.26
CA SER A 230 -19.12 -10.76 -1.67
C SER A 230 -17.85 -11.46 -1.22
N TYR A 231 -17.28 -12.26 -2.12
CA TYR A 231 -16.12 -13.08 -1.83
C TYR A 231 -14.78 -12.37 -2.13
N THR A 232 -13.82 -12.51 -1.23
CA THR A 232 -12.42 -12.13 -1.51
C THR A 232 -11.80 -13.15 -2.45
N HIS A 233 -11.58 -12.72 -3.70
CA HIS A 233 -11.01 -13.57 -4.73
C HIS A 233 -9.52 -13.85 -4.49
N ILE A 234 -9.03 -15.06 -4.80
CA ILE A 234 -7.62 -15.45 -4.61
C ILE A 234 -6.62 -14.46 -5.22
N ASN A 235 -6.91 -13.95 -6.42
CA ASN A 235 -6.10 -12.94 -7.11
C ASN A 235 -5.84 -11.66 -6.28
N GLN A 236 -6.73 -11.30 -5.34
CA GLN A 236 -6.49 -10.21 -4.41
C GLN A 236 -5.28 -10.50 -3.52
N TYR A 237 -5.21 -11.70 -2.92
CA TYR A 237 -4.08 -12.14 -2.10
C TYR A 237 -2.78 -12.22 -2.90
N ILE A 238 -2.82 -12.87 -4.07
CA ILE A 238 -1.64 -13.10 -4.90
C ILE A 238 -1.06 -11.78 -5.42
N SER A 239 -1.91 -10.94 -6.03
CA SER A 239 -1.48 -9.70 -6.68
C SER A 239 -0.85 -8.72 -5.70
N VAL A 240 -1.54 -8.49 -4.58
CA VAL A 240 -1.06 -7.56 -3.55
C VAL A 240 0.23 -8.06 -2.90
N SER A 241 0.32 -9.36 -2.61
CA SER A 241 1.56 -9.95 -2.06
C SER A 241 2.74 -9.72 -2.99
N ASN A 242 2.55 -9.92 -4.30
CA ASN A 242 3.59 -9.68 -5.30
C ASN A 242 4.06 -8.21 -5.31
N TYR A 243 3.15 -7.23 -5.29
CA TYR A 243 3.54 -5.81 -5.22
C TYR A 243 4.28 -5.46 -3.93
N VAL A 244 3.85 -6.01 -2.80
CA VAL A 244 4.51 -5.77 -1.52
C VAL A 244 5.91 -6.40 -1.49
N ILE A 245 6.07 -7.63 -1.99
CA ILE A 245 7.38 -8.29 -2.14
C ILE A 245 8.32 -7.47 -3.02
N GLU A 246 7.84 -6.98 -4.18
CA GLU A 246 8.67 -6.13 -5.03
C GLU A 246 9.06 -4.83 -4.33
N SER A 247 8.13 -4.21 -3.59
CA SER A 247 8.43 -3.01 -2.82
C SER A 247 9.48 -3.25 -1.71
N LEU A 248 9.42 -4.42 -1.06
CA LEU A 248 10.40 -4.87 -0.07
C LEU A 248 11.78 -5.06 -0.71
N ARG A 249 11.84 -5.65 -1.90
CA ARG A 249 13.10 -5.81 -2.65
C ARG A 249 13.76 -4.46 -2.90
N TYR A 250 13.02 -3.49 -3.42
CA TYR A 250 13.54 -2.14 -3.66
C TYR A 250 13.95 -1.41 -2.37
N PHE A 251 13.23 -1.64 -1.27
CA PHE A 251 13.59 -1.11 0.03
C PHE A 251 14.93 -1.67 0.51
N PHE A 252 15.07 -2.99 0.59
CA PHE A 252 16.32 -3.63 1.05
C PHE A 252 17.50 -3.33 0.14
N GLU A 253 17.28 -3.26 -1.17
CA GLU A 253 18.29 -2.87 -2.16
C GLU A 253 18.86 -1.48 -1.87
N LEU A 254 18.00 -0.54 -1.46
CA LEU A 254 18.37 0.83 -1.15
C LEU A 254 19.08 0.96 0.20
N ILE A 255 18.60 0.26 1.24
CA ILE A 255 19.02 0.54 2.62
C ILE A 255 20.26 -0.25 3.06
N PHE A 256 20.60 -1.38 2.45
CA PHE A 256 21.75 -2.20 2.86
C PHE A 256 23.04 -1.87 2.09
N GLN A 257 24.18 -1.93 2.80
CA GLN A 257 25.52 -1.81 2.21
C GLN A 257 25.99 -3.11 1.53
N GLY A 258 25.27 -3.59 0.52
CA GLY A 258 25.68 -4.82 -0.16
C GLY A 258 25.82 -6.03 0.79
N GLY A 259 26.59 -7.03 0.37
CA GLY A 259 27.00 -8.14 1.23
C GLY A 259 25.94 -9.22 1.46
N GLU A 260 26.30 -10.18 2.32
CA GLU A 260 25.55 -11.42 2.54
C GLU A 260 24.11 -11.17 3.02
N SER A 261 23.91 -10.20 3.92
CA SER A 261 22.56 -9.87 4.41
C SER A 261 21.62 -9.43 3.28
N LYS A 262 22.11 -8.59 2.36
CA LYS A 262 21.33 -8.13 1.21
C LYS A 262 20.94 -9.28 0.29
N GLU A 263 21.91 -10.15 -0.04
CA GLU A 263 21.64 -11.31 -0.89
C GLU A 263 20.71 -12.33 -0.22
N ASN A 264 20.83 -12.54 1.09
CA ASN A 264 19.94 -13.41 1.85
C ASN A 264 18.49 -12.90 1.84
N PHE A 265 18.27 -11.58 2.04
CA PHE A 265 16.93 -11.00 1.92
C PHE A 265 16.38 -11.10 0.50
N LYS A 266 17.22 -10.84 -0.51
CA LYS A 266 16.81 -10.96 -1.90
C LYS A 266 16.37 -12.39 -2.23
N ARG A 267 17.19 -13.38 -1.86
CA ARG A 267 16.87 -14.80 -2.04
C ARG A 267 15.59 -15.20 -1.32
N LEU A 268 15.42 -14.77 -0.08
CA LEU A 268 14.19 -15.02 0.67
C LEU A 268 12.96 -14.46 -0.07
N LEU A 269 13.02 -13.21 -0.54
CA LEU A 269 11.91 -12.61 -1.29
C LEU A 269 11.65 -13.30 -2.63
N ASP A 270 12.70 -13.79 -3.31
CA ASP A 270 12.58 -14.60 -4.53
C ASP A 270 11.87 -15.93 -4.26
N ASP A 271 12.26 -16.63 -3.18
CA ASP A 271 11.67 -17.91 -2.79
C ASP A 271 10.18 -17.74 -2.43
N ILE A 272 9.84 -16.73 -1.62
CA ILE A 272 8.44 -16.40 -1.27
C ILE A 272 7.63 -16.09 -2.52
N LYS A 273 8.17 -15.26 -3.43
CA LYS A 273 7.48 -14.90 -4.67
C LYS A 273 7.22 -16.13 -5.53
N LYS A 274 8.20 -17.04 -5.63
CA LYS A 274 8.07 -18.27 -6.38
C LYS A 274 6.94 -19.15 -5.83
N GLU A 275 6.85 -19.30 -4.51
CA GLU A 275 5.76 -20.08 -3.88
C GLU A 275 4.38 -19.47 -4.16
N ILE A 276 4.25 -18.14 -4.04
CA ILE A 276 2.99 -17.44 -4.34
C ILE A 276 2.58 -17.60 -5.80
N LEU A 277 3.52 -17.49 -6.74
CA LEU A 277 3.22 -17.69 -8.16
C LEU A 277 2.86 -19.14 -8.49
N ASN A 278 3.51 -20.11 -7.84
CA ASN A 278 3.16 -21.52 -7.98
C ASN A 278 1.71 -21.80 -7.52
N ILE A 279 1.24 -21.18 -6.43
CA ILE A 279 -0.16 -21.28 -5.99
C ILE A 279 -1.10 -20.74 -7.06
N TRP A 280 -0.76 -19.62 -7.69
CA TRP A 280 -1.55 -19.05 -8.77
C TRP A 280 -1.58 -19.95 -10.00
N ASP A 281 -0.44 -20.50 -10.42
CA ASP A 281 -0.37 -21.44 -11.54
C ASP A 281 -1.22 -22.70 -11.28
N LEU A 282 -1.20 -23.23 -10.06
CA LEU A 282 -2.03 -24.37 -9.65
C LEU A 282 -3.54 -24.05 -9.70
N HIS A 283 -3.91 -22.82 -9.35
CA HIS A 283 -5.30 -22.35 -9.45
C HIS A 283 -5.75 -22.21 -10.92
N GLU A 284 -4.92 -21.63 -11.79
CA GLU A 284 -5.25 -21.40 -13.20
C GLU A 284 -5.26 -22.68 -14.06
N GLN A 285 -4.37 -23.64 -13.80
CA GLN A 285 -4.25 -24.87 -14.58
C GLN A 285 -5.50 -25.76 -14.56
N LYS A 286 -6.37 -25.60 -13.56
CA LYS A 286 -7.62 -26.40 -13.43
C LYS A 286 -8.89 -25.60 -13.74
N ASN A 287 -8.78 -24.30 -13.99
CA ASN A 287 -9.87 -23.44 -14.45
C ASN A 287 -9.94 -23.34 -15.99
N ASN A 288 -8.99 -23.95 -16.71
CA ASN A 288 -8.96 -24.12 -18.16
C ASN A 288 -9.20 -25.60 -18.54
#